data_AF-A0A6J6MMJ7-F1
#
_entry.id   AF-A0A6J6MMJ7-F1
#
_cell.length_a   1.000
_cell.length_b   1.000
_cell.length_c   1.000
_cell.angle_alpha   90.00
_cell.angle_beta   90.00
_cell.angle_gamma   90.00
#
_symmetry.space_group_name_H-M   'P 1'
#
loop_
_entity.id
_entity.type
_entity.pdbx_description
1 polymer ?
#
loop_
_entity_poly.entity_id
_entity_poly.type
_entity_poly.pdbx_seq_one_letter_code
_entity_poly.pdbx_strand_id
1 'polypeptide(L)'
;MIRTTLTFVPKRLPVLWAKVLVLIAFVLPVVILAGIGAFYLGMAVLSAAGDETASLSDSSAQRVLIGLAGYITGMAIIGLALGLAMRSMPGAIATVIGGVLILPALLTALLPESWRSVLKYLPSNAAAPFTEVNVRADLLALVPGIVVFVGWVVLSIAVAAWLFARRDA
;
A
#
# COMPACT_ATOMS: atom_id res chain seq x y z
N MET A 1 17.01 24.10 2.19
CA MET A 1 15.77 24.44 1.47
C MET A 1 14.48 24.24 2.27
N ILE A 2 14.44 23.41 3.33
CA ILE A 2 13.28 23.32 4.24
C ILE A 2 13.09 24.57 5.13
N ARG A 3 14.18 25.29 5.45
CA ARG A 3 14.13 26.44 6.37
C ARG A 3 13.43 27.68 5.79
N THR A 4 13.47 27.90 4.48
CA THR A 4 12.85 29.08 3.83
C THR A 4 11.35 28.91 3.60
N THR A 5 10.83 27.69 3.57
CA THR A 5 9.39 27.41 3.42
C THR A 5 8.64 27.54 4.76
N LEU A 6 9.32 27.23 5.87
CA LEU A 6 8.71 27.24 7.21
C LEU A 6 8.62 28.63 7.86
N THR A 7 9.27 29.65 7.29
CA THR A 7 9.15 31.05 7.74
C THR A 7 7.91 31.76 7.19
N PHE A 8 7.26 31.25 6.13
CA PHE A 8 6.13 31.92 5.47
C PHE A 8 4.77 31.24 5.63
N VAL A 9 4.71 29.98 6.09
CA VAL A 9 3.45 29.25 6.24
C VAL A 9 3.27 28.79 7.70
N PRO A 10 2.49 29.51 8.53
CA PRO A 10 2.29 29.16 9.94
C PRO A 10 1.49 27.86 10.14
N LYS A 11 0.92 27.29 9.07
CA LYS A 11 0.15 26.04 9.11
C LYS A 11 0.98 24.91 8.47
N ARG A 12 1.40 23.94 9.28
CA ARG A 12 2.31 22.83 8.90
C ARG A 12 1.60 21.64 8.24
N LEU A 13 0.31 21.47 8.53
CA LEU A 13 -0.55 20.44 7.96
C LEU A 13 -0.79 20.56 6.44
N PRO A 14 -0.96 21.76 5.85
CA PRO A 14 -1.05 21.95 4.40
C PRO A 14 0.12 21.32 3.62
N VAL A 15 1.34 21.36 4.15
CA VAL A 15 2.52 20.79 3.48
C VAL A 15 2.45 19.26 3.45
N LEU A 16 1.94 18.63 4.50
CA LEU A 16 1.73 17.18 4.54
C LEU A 16 0.71 16.75 3.49
N TRP A 17 -0.44 17.44 3.43
CA TRP A 17 -1.48 17.17 2.45
C TRP A 17 -1.00 17.40 1.02
N ALA A 18 -0.22 18.47 0.77
CA ALA A 18 0.38 18.70 -0.53
C ALA A 18 1.31 17.55 -0.96
N LYS A 19 2.16 17.03 -0.05
CA LYS A 19 3.02 15.88 -0.36
C LYS A 19 2.23 14.62 -0.67
N VAL A 20 1.18 14.32 0.10
CA VAL A 20 0.31 13.17 -0.14
C VAL A 20 -0.39 13.30 -1.49
N LEU A 21 -0.94 14.48 -1.82
CA LEU A 21 -1.61 14.72 -3.09
C LEU A 21 -0.66 14.60 -4.28
N VAL A 22 0.54 15.20 -4.21
CA VAL A 22 1.55 15.07 -5.26
C VAL A 22 1.98 13.63 -5.43
N LEU A 23 2.17 12.89 -4.33
CA LEU A 23 2.50 11.47 -4.36
C LEU A 23 1.40 10.67 -5.06
N ILE A 24 0.13 10.87 -4.70
CA ILE A 24 -1.01 10.18 -5.33
C ILE A 24 -1.09 10.53 -6.82
N ALA A 25 -1.00 11.82 -7.16
CA ALA A 25 -1.08 12.31 -8.53
C ALA A 25 0.02 11.73 -9.43
N PHE A 26 1.19 11.40 -8.87
CA PHE A 26 2.28 10.78 -9.60
C PHE A 26 2.21 9.24 -9.61
N VAL A 27 2.04 8.63 -8.44
CA VAL A 27 2.10 7.16 -8.28
C VAL A 27 0.90 6.49 -8.95
N LEU A 28 -0.30 7.04 -8.79
CA LEU A 28 -1.52 6.38 -9.26
C LEU A 28 -1.51 6.18 -10.80
N PRO A 29 -1.23 7.21 -11.64
CA PRO A 29 -1.15 6.99 -13.09
C PRO A 29 -0.02 6.03 -13.49
N VAL A 30 1.16 6.16 -12.86
CA VAL A 30 2.31 5.30 -13.15
C VAL A 30 1.98 3.83 -12.88
N VAL A 31 1.35 3.55 -11.75
CA VAL A 31 0.99 2.17 -11.37
C VAL A 31 -0.12 1.62 -12.26
N ILE A 32 -1.12 2.43 -12.63
CA ILE A 32 -2.17 1.98 -13.55
C ILE A 32 -1.57 1.60 -14.91
N LEU A 33 -0.70 2.45 -15.46
CA LEU A 33 -0.02 2.18 -16.73
C LEU A 33 0.88 0.95 -16.64
N ALA A 34 1.65 0.83 -15.56
CA ALA A 34 2.50 -0.34 -15.31
C ALA A 34 1.66 -1.62 -15.15
N GLY A 35 0.52 -1.56 -14.46
CA GLY A 35 -0.38 -2.69 -14.24
C GLY A 35 -1.04 -3.17 -15.53
N ILE A 36 -1.54 -2.24 -16.36
CA ILE A 36 -2.08 -2.57 -17.69
C ILE A 36 -0.99 -3.17 -18.58
N GLY A 37 0.20 -2.58 -18.59
CA GLY A 37 1.34 -3.10 -19.34
C GLY A 37 1.74 -4.52 -18.90
N ALA A 38 1.85 -4.74 -17.58
CA ALA A 38 2.14 -6.04 -17.01
C ALA A 38 1.05 -7.09 -17.32
N PHE A 39 -0.22 -6.68 -17.31
CA PHE A 39 -1.33 -7.55 -17.69
C PHE A 39 -1.23 -8.02 -19.13
N TYR A 40 -1.09 -7.10 -20.09
CA TYR A 40 -0.99 -7.47 -21.50
C TYR A 40 0.26 -8.29 -21.81
N LEU A 41 1.41 -7.93 -21.22
CA LEU A 41 2.63 -8.72 -21.34
C LEU A 41 2.45 -10.13 -20.75
N GLY A 42 1.84 -10.24 -19.58
CA GLY A 42 1.53 -11.52 -18.94
C GLY A 42 0.62 -12.39 -19.81
N MET A 43 -0.44 -11.81 -20.39
CA MET A 43 -1.36 -12.52 -21.27
C MET A 43 -0.72 -12.92 -22.60
N ALA A 44 0.19 -12.10 -23.15
CA ALA A 44 0.94 -12.45 -24.34
C ALA A 44 1.87 -13.65 -24.09
N VAL A 45 2.53 -13.69 -22.92
CA VAL A 45 3.39 -14.80 -22.52
C VAL A 45 2.58 -16.08 -22.30
N LEU A 46 1.44 -16.00 -21.60
CA LEU A 46 0.54 -17.14 -21.39
C LEU A 46 -0.02 -17.68 -22.72
N SER A 47 -0.47 -16.78 -23.60
CA SER A 47 -0.96 -17.15 -24.93
C SER A 47 0.12 -17.84 -25.77
N ALA A 48 1.37 -17.38 -25.68
CA ALA A 48 2.49 -18.01 -26.40
C ALA A 48 2.85 -19.39 -25.83
N ALA A 49 2.60 -19.61 -24.53
CA ALA A 49 2.77 -20.90 -23.86
C ALA A 49 1.60 -21.87 -24.10
N GLY A 50 0.47 -21.40 -24.64
CA GLY A 50 -0.74 -22.18 -24.89
C GLY A 50 -1.69 -22.30 -23.70
N ASP A 51 -1.48 -21.48 -22.66
CA ASP A 51 -2.31 -21.45 -21.46
C ASP A 51 -3.55 -20.56 -21.63
N GLU A 52 -4.53 -20.72 -20.73
CA GLU A 52 -5.75 -19.88 -20.70
C GLU A 52 -5.39 -18.41 -20.48
N THR A 53 -6.02 -17.51 -21.23
CA THR A 53 -5.85 -16.06 -21.09
C THR A 53 -7.10 -15.40 -20.55
N ALA A 54 -6.92 -14.32 -19.79
CA ALA A 54 -8.01 -13.50 -19.28
C ALA A 54 -8.13 -12.20 -20.09
N SER A 55 -9.35 -11.65 -20.12
CA SER A 55 -9.63 -10.37 -20.74
C SER A 55 -9.65 -9.26 -19.70
N LEU A 56 -9.28 -8.04 -20.10
CA LEU A 56 -9.48 -6.84 -19.28
C LEU A 56 -10.96 -6.52 -19.07
N SER A 57 -11.87 -7.12 -19.84
CA SER A 57 -13.31 -7.04 -19.63
C SER A 57 -13.79 -7.94 -18.49
N ASP A 58 -12.95 -8.85 -17.99
CA ASP A 58 -13.32 -9.73 -16.88
C ASP A 58 -13.38 -8.94 -15.58
N SER A 59 -14.49 -9.09 -14.86
CA SER A 59 -14.73 -8.38 -13.59
C SER A 59 -13.64 -8.66 -12.55
N SER A 60 -13.06 -9.87 -12.55
CA SER A 60 -11.95 -10.25 -11.67
C SER A 60 -10.65 -9.53 -12.04
N ALA A 61 -10.34 -9.39 -13.33
CA ALA A 61 -9.14 -8.69 -13.81
C ALA A 61 -9.20 -7.19 -13.47
N GLN A 62 -10.35 -6.55 -13.72
CA GLN A 62 -10.54 -5.14 -13.36
C GLN A 62 -10.43 -4.90 -11.85
N ARG A 63 -11.07 -5.78 -11.05
CA ARG A 63 -10.97 -5.72 -9.58
C ARG A 63 -9.52 -5.78 -9.13
N VAL A 64 -8.75 -6.74 -9.62
CA VAL A 64 -7.35 -6.95 -9.23
C VAL A 64 -6.47 -5.78 -9.68
N LEU A 65 -6.66 -5.26 -10.89
CA LEU A 65 -5.89 -4.12 -11.38
C LEU A 65 -6.15 -2.85 -10.56
N ILE A 66 -7.42 -2.54 -10.30
CA ILE A 66 -7.81 -1.38 -9.48
C ILE A 66 -7.32 -1.57 -8.04
N GLY A 67 -7.48 -2.78 -7.50
CA GLY A 67 -7.04 -3.12 -6.15
C GLY A 67 -5.52 -3.04 -5.99
N LEU A 68 -4.75 -3.50 -6.98
CA LEU A 68 -3.29 -3.38 -7.00
C LEU A 68 -2.85 -1.92 -7.09
N ALA A 69 -3.51 -1.12 -7.92
CA ALA A 69 -3.24 0.32 -7.98
C ALA A 69 -3.48 0.99 -6.63
N GLY A 70 -4.63 0.73 -6.01
CA GLY A 70 -4.96 1.22 -4.67
C GLY A 70 -3.97 0.75 -3.60
N TYR A 71 -3.55 -0.52 -3.66
CA TYR A 71 -2.56 -1.09 -2.75
C TYR A 71 -1.21 -0.38 -2.85
N ILE A 72 -0.64 -0.27 -4.05
CA ILE A 72 0.69 0.34 -4.24
C ILE A 72 0.66 1.82 -3.87
N THR A 73 -0.41 2.55 -4.24
CA THR A 73 -0.57 3.95 -3.82
C THR A 73 -0.70 4.07 -2.30
N GLY A 74 -1.51 3.24 -1.65
CA GLY A 74 -1.64 3.22 -0.19
C GLY A 74 -0.32 2.90 0.51
N MET A 75 0.43 1.94 -0.01
CA MET A 75 1.76 1.57 0.47
C MET A 75 2.78 2.70 0.32
N ALA A 76 2.74 3.42 -0.81
CA ALA A 76 3.56 4.61 -1.00
C ALA A 76 3.25 5.70 0.05
N ILE A 77 1.96 5.88 0.39
CA ILE A 77 1.53 6.83 1.43
C ILE A 77 2.02 6.38 2.82
N ILE A 78 1.93 5.09 3.15
CA ILE A 78 2.46 4.53 4.40
C ILE A 78 3.98 4.78 4.48
N GLY A 79 4.71 4.52 3.39
CA GLY A 79 6.15 4.78 3.31
C GLY A 79 6.50 6.26 3.50
N LEU A 80 5.73 7.17 2.89
CA LEU A 80 5.87 8.61 3.09
C LEU A 80 5.65 8.99 4.55
N ALA A 81 4.57 8.49 5.17
CA ALA A 81 4.23 8.76 6.56
C ALA A 81 5.30 8.26 7.53
N LEU A 82 5.83 7.06 7.31
CA LEU A 82 6.95 6.51 8.09
C LEU A 82 8.23 7.32 7.89
N GLY A 83 8.54 7.74 6.66
CA GLY A 83 9.70 8.61 6.38
C GLY A 83 9.63 9.95 7.09
N LEU A 84 8.43 10.53 7.18
CA LEU A 84 8.17 11.75 7.96
C LEU A 84 8.33 11.49 9.47
N ALA A 85 7.77 10.40 9.98
CA ALA A 85 7.84 10.05 11.40
C ALA A 85 9.27 9.73 11.88
N MET A 86 10.04 9.01 11.05
CA MET A 86 11.41 8.56 11.34
C MET A 86 12.46 9.61 10.95
N ARG A 87 12.10 10.65 10.18
CA ARG A 87 13.04 11.62 9.59
C ARG A 87 14.17 10.95 8.78
N SER A 88 13.92 9.77 8.21
CA SER A 88 14.90 8.95 7.48
C SER A 88 14.23 8.14 6.37
N MET A 89 14.68 8.32 5.11
CA MET A 89 14.19 7.52 3.97
C MET A 89 14.63 6.06 4.01
N PRO A 90 15.90 5.73 4.30
CA PRO A 90 16.32 4.33 4.41
C PRO A 90 15.55 3.57 5.51
N GLY A 91 15.32 4.22 6.65
CA GLY A 91 14.55 3.64 7.76
C GLY A 91 13.11 3.36 7.37
N ALA A 92 12.47 4.28 6.64
CA ALA A 92 11.10 4.08 6.16
C ALA A 92 11.00 2.91 5.17
N ILE A 93 11.91 2.84 4.21
CA ILE A 93 11.95 1.74 3.23
C ILE A 93 12.15 0.41 3.95
N ALA A 94 13.14 0.33 4.84
CA ALA A 94 13.41 -0.87 5.64
C ALA A 94 12.19 -1.29 6.49
N THR A 95 11.48 -0.32 7.06
CA THR A 95 10.28 -0.59 7.87
C THR A 95 9.12 -1.08 7.02
N VAL A 96 8.90 -0.51 5.83
CA VAL A 96 7.85 -0.96 4.92
C VAL A 96 8.14 -2.37 4.41
N ILE A 97 9.35 -2.61 3.89
CA ILE A 97 9.75 -3.93 3.38
C ILE A 97 9.72 -4.96 4.52
N GLY A 98 10.39 -4.65 5.63
CA GLY A 98 10.47 -5.53 6.78
C GLY A 98 9.10 -5.80 7.39
N GLY A 99 8.28 -4.77 7.61
CA GLY A 99 7.01 -4.88 8.31
C GLY A 99 5.86 -5.41 7.46
N VAL A 100 5.85 -5.16 6.14
CA VAL A 100 4.72 -5.52 5.28
C VAL A 100 5.01 -6.75 4.41
N LEU A 101 6.25 -6.95 3.98
CA LEU A 101 6.62 -8.13 3.18
C LEU A 101 7.18 -9.26 4.05
N ILE A 102 8.20 -8.96 4.85
CA ILE A 102 8.97 -10.00 5.55
C ILE A 102 8.23 -10.49 6.81
N LEU A 103 7.80 -9.56 7.66
CA LEU A 103 7.20 -9.85 8.96
C LEU A 103 5.94 -10.73 8.83
N PRO A 104 4.97 -10.48 7.93
CA PRO A 104 3.78 -11.31 7.84
C PRO A 104 4.10 -12.74 7.37
N ALA A 105 5.05 -12.89 6.44
CA ALA A 105 5.51 -14.19 5.97
C ALA A 105 6.20 -14.99 7.09
N LEU A 106 7.11 -14.35 7.84
CA LEU A 106 7.78 -14.97 8.99
C LEU A 106 6.79 -15.33 10.09
N LEU A 107 5.86 -14.43 10.43
CA LEU A 107 4.90 -14.69 11.49
C LEU A 107 3.96 -15.85 11.12
N THR A 108 3.53 -15.94 9.86
CA THR A 108 2.68 -17.03 9.39
C THR A 108 3.41 -18.37 9.39
N ALA A 109 4.73 -18.37 9.14
CA ALA A 109 5.54 -19.58 9.12
C ALA A 109 5.94 -20.07 10.53
N LEU A 110 6.14 -19.16 11.48
CA LEU A 110 6.70 -19.48 12.80
C LEU A 110 5.67 -19.56 13.92
N LEU A 111 4.52 -18.87 13.81
CA LEU A 111 3.54 -18.82 14.90
C LEU A 111 2.48 -19.93 14.78
N PRO A 112 1.91 -20.38 15.92
CA PRO A 112 0.78 -21.32 15.93
C PRO A 112 -0.45 -20.78 15.22
N GLU A 113 -1.32 -21.70 14.76
CA GLU A 113 -2.54 -21.35 14.00
C GLU A 113 -3.48 -20.39 14.74
N SER A 114 -3.47 -20.38 16.08
CA SER A 114 -4.24 -19.46 16.92
C SER A 114 -4.00 -17.98 16.60
N TRP A 115 -2.83 -17.66 16.02
CA TRP A 115 -2.47 -16.29 15.64
C TRP A 115 -3.00 -15.87 14.27
N ARG A 116 -3.44 -16.81 13.41
CA ARG A 116 -3.99 -16.47 12.08
C ARG A 116 -5.15 -15.48 12.16
N SER A 117 -5.95 -15.58 13.22
CA SER A 117 -7.05 -14.65 13.53
C SER A 117 -6.61 -13.19 13.67
N VAL A 118 -5.36 -12.92 14.07
CA VAL A 118 -4.81 -11.57 14.17
C VAL A 118 -4.01 -11.21 12.91
N LEU A 119 -3.24 -12.17 12.37
CA LEU A 119 -2.38 -11.94 11.21
C LEU A 119 -3.15 -11.50 9.95
N LYS A 120 -4.42 -11.89 9.80
CA LYS A 120 -5.28 -11.43 8.69
C LYS A 120 -5.52 -9.92 8.63
N TYR A 121 -5.28 -9.20 9.73
CA TYR A 121 -5.42 -7.73 9.80
C TYR A 121 -4.12 -6.98 9.45
N LEU A 122 -3.03 -7.69 9.17
CA LEU A 122 -1.79 -7.06 8.70
C LEU A 122 -1.98 -6.46 7.30
N PRO A 123 -1.33 -5.33 6.96
CA PRO A 123 -1.60 -4.59 5.73
C PRO A 123 -1.52 -5.44 4.45
N SER A 124 -0.54 -6.33 4.33
CA SER A 124 -0.39 -7.22 3.15
C SER A 124 -1.47 -8.29 3.09
N ASN A 125 -1.79 -8.93 4.23
CA ASN A 125 -2.83 -9.95 4.29
C ASN A 125 -4.24 -9.36 4.09
N ALA A 126 -4.47 -8.14 4.59
CA ALA A 126 -5.73 -7.42 4.39
C ALA A 126 -5.90 -6.95 2.94
N ALA A 127 -4.80 -6.82 2.17
CA ALA A 127 -4.83 -6.42 0.78
C ALA A 127 -5.13 -7.57 -0.20
N ALA A 128 -4.74 -8.80 0.15
CA ALA A 128 -4.95 -10.00 -0.66
C ALA A 128 -6.34 -10.11 -1.32
N PRO A 129 -7.47 -9.83 -0.63
CA PRO A 129 -8.80 -9.98 -1.21
C PRO A 129 -9.10 -9.12 -2.44
N PHE A 130 -8.40 -7.99 -2.59
CA PHE A 130 -8.55 -7.07 -3.73
C PHE A 130 -7.32 -7.07 -4.66
N THR A 131 -6.22 -7.72 -4.29
CA THR A 131 -5.02 -7.83 -5.14
C THR A 131 -4.83 -9.21 -5.76
N GLU A 132 -5.59 -10.22 -5.31
CA GLU A 132 -5.47 -11.60 -5.79
C GLU A 132 -6.77 -12.12 -6.42
N VAL A 133 -6.63 -13.04 -7.38
CA VAL A 133 -7.77 -13.75 -7.98
C VAL A 133 -8.24 -14.88 -7.06
N ASN A 134 -7.29 -15.68 -6.55
CA ASN A 134 -7.53 -16.84 -5.68
C ASN A 134 -7.13 -16.51 -4.24
N VAL A 135 -8.08 -15.95 -3.49
CA VAL A 135 -7.88 -15.55 -2.10
C VAL A 135 -8.00 -16.76 -1.20
N ARG A 136 -7.08 -16.92 -0.24
CA ARG A 136 -7.17 -17.99 0.76
C ARG A 136 -8.42 -17.82 1.64
N ALA A 137 -9.09 -18.93 1.94
CA ALA A 137 -10.36 -18.94 2.67
C ALA A 137 -10.25 -18.44 4.13
N ASP A 138 -9.05 -18.41 4.71
CA ASP A 138 -8.78 -17.95 6.08
C ASP A 138 -8.54 -16.43 6.19
N LEU A 139 -8.49 -15.72 5.05
CA LEU A 139 -8.31 -14.27 5.00
C LEU A 139 -9.63 -13.51 5.02
N LEU A 140 -9.52 -12.18 5.09
CA LEU A 140 -10.68 -11.29 5.12
C LEU A 140 -11.45 -11.36 3.79
N ALA A 141 -12.77 -11.10 3.85
CA ALA A 141 -13.54 -10.83 2.65
C ALA A 141 -13.14 -9.48 2.02
N LEU A 142 -13.57 -9.24 0.79
CA LEU A 142 -13.20 -8.06 0.00
C LEU A 142 -13.41 -6.72 0.73
N VAL A 143 -14.63 -6.46 1.22
CA VAL A 143 -14.96 -5.18 1.87
C VAL A 143 -14.22 -5.01 3.20
N PRO A 144 -14.21 -5.98 4.13
CA PRO A 144 -13.40 -5.88 5.34
C PRO A 144 -11.91 -5.67 5.08
N GLY A 145 -11.34 -6.35 4.08
CA GLY A 145 -9.93 -6.18 3.69
C GLY A 145 -9.63 -4.73 3.28
N ILE A 146 -10.46 -4.15 2.42
CA ILE A 146 -10.33 -2.74 1.99
C ILE A 146 -10.41 -1.80 3.20
N VAL A 147 -11.40 -1.97 4.08
CA VAL A 147 -11.57 -1.11 5.27
C VAL A 147 -10.36 -1.17 6.19
N VAL A 148 -9.85 -2.37 6.46
CA VAL A 148 -8.66 -2.57 7.31
C VAL A 148 -7.43 -1.92 6.69
N PHE A 149 -7.21 -2.11 5.39
CA PHE A 149 -6.09 -1.51 4.69
C PHE A 149 -6.15 0.02 4.69
N VAL A 150 -7.32 0.60 4.38
CA VAL A 150 -7.53 2.05 4.46
C VAL A 150 -7.32 2.56 5.89
N GLY A 151 -7.76 1.80 6.89
CA GLY A 151 -7.49 2.08 8.31
C GLY A 151 -6.00 2.22 8.61
N TRP A 152 -5.16 1.33 8.08
CA TRP A 152 -3.70 1.41 8.22
C TRP A 152 -3.10 2.65 7.54
N VAL A 153 -3.58 3.00 6.35
CA VAL A 153 -3.14 4.21 5.63
C VAL A 153 -3.50 5.47 6.44
N VAL A 154 -4.75 5.57 6.91
CA VAL A 154 -5.20 6.72 7.71
C VAL A 154 -4.44 6.80 9.03
N LEU A 155 -4.25 5.67 9.72
CA LEU A 155 -3.53 5.62 10.99
C LEU A 155 -2.08 6.10 10.83
N SER A 156 -1.37 5.63 9.79
CA SER A 156 0.02 6.03 9.56
C SER A 156 0.15 7.52 9.23
N ILE A 157 -0.75 8.09 8.40
CA ILE A 157 -0.80 9.54 8.17
C ILE A 157 -1.08 10.30 9.47
N ALA A 158 -2.05 9.84 10.29
CA ALA A 158 -2.42 10.49 11.54
C ALA A 158 -1.24 10.50 12.54
N VAL A 159 -0.54 9.37 12.69
CA VAL A 159 0.66 9.26 13.53
C VAL A 159 1.76 10.20 13.02
N ALA A 160 2.01 10.24 11.72
CA ALA A 160 3.00 11.13 11.13
C ALA A 160 2.64 12.61 11.36
N ALA A 161 1.37 12.99 11.15
CA ALA A 161 0.87 14.34 11.38
C ALA A 161 1.02 14.76 12.84
N TRP A 162 0.67 13.87 13.78
CA TRP A 162 0.80 14.12 15.22
C TRP A 162 2.26 14.28 15.66
N LEU A 163 3.14 13.40 15.21
CA LEU A 163 4.58 13.50 15.50
C LEU A 163 5.18 14.79 14.91
N PHE A 164 4.78 15.14 13.69
CA PHE A 164 5.24 16.36 13.02
C PHE A 164 4.77 17.63 13.75
N ALA A 165 3.57 17.61 14.32
CA ALA A 165 3.05 18.72 15.11
C ALA A 165 3.75 18.87 16.48
N ARG A 166 4.14 17.76 17.12
CA ARG A 166 4.73 17.77 18.47
C ARG A 166 6.25 17.93 18.52
N ARG A 167 6.99 17.44 17.53
CA ARG A 167 8.47 17.34 17.55
C ARG A 167 9.21 18.57 16.98
N ASP A 168 8.49 19.59 16.56
CA ASP A 168 9.05 20.87 16.08
C ASP A 168 8.73 22.03 17.05
N ALA A 169 8.84 21.76 18.36
CA ALA A 169 9.03 22.78 19.39
C ALA A 169 10.51 23.16 19.49
#